data_AF-A0A7C4SL79-F1
#
_entry.id   AF-A0A7C4SL79-F1
#
_cell.length_a   1.000
_cell.length_b   1.000
_cell.length_c   1.000
_cell.angle_alpha   90.00
_cell.angle_beta   90.00
_cell.angle_gamma   90.00
#
_symmetry.space_group_name_H-M   'P 1'
#
loop_
_entity.id
_entity.type
_entity.pdbx_description
1 polymer ?
#
loop_
_entity_poly.entity_id
_entity_poly.type
_entity_poly.pdbx_seq_one_letter_code
_entity_poly.pdbx_strand_id
1 'polypeptide(L)'
;MLFTILGAVLVVVSSYFIVDSASNIAKDLGVPKVVIGATIVAFGTSLPELMTSISATQKGHIDLTLGNIVGSCFVNITCILGVALVPTRLSVNMAAFSNLVTFSLIVNLLLWYFLSSERVGWREGVMLLFL
;
A
#
# COMPACT_ATOMS: atom_id res chain seq x y z
N MET A 1 -11.83 10.28 20.25
CA MET A 1 -10.75 9.28 20.43
C MET A 1 -11.27 7.84 20.44
N LEU A 2 -12.26 7.48 21.27
CA LEU A 2 -12.78 6.10 21.33
C LEU A 2 -13.19 5.54 19.95
N PHE A 3 -14.01 6.27 19.19
CA PHE A 3 -14.41 5.87 17.84
C PHE A 3 -13.26 5.73 16.85
N THR A 4 -12.21 6.56 17.00
CA THR A 4 -11.02 6.52 16.15
C THR A 4 -10.21 5.26 16.39
N ILE A 5 -9.98 4.92 17.67
CA ILE A 5 -9.26 3.70 18.06
C ILE A 5 -10.05 2.46 17.63
N LEU A 6 -11.35 2.46 17.90
CA LEU A 6 -12.23 1.36 17.52
C LEU A 6 -12.25 1.15 16.00
N GLY A 7 -12.36 2.23 15.22
CA GLY A 7 -12.29 2.20 13.77
C GLY A 7 -10.95 1.66 13.26
N ALA A 8 -9.82 2.12 13.81
CA ALA A 8 -8.50 1.63 13.44
C ALA A 8 -8.35 0.12 13.70
N VAL A 9 -8.79 -0.36 14.87
CA VAL A 9 -8.76 -1.79 15.20
C VAL A 9 -9.64 -2.60 14.23
N LEU A 10 -10.86 -2.15 13.97
CA LEU A 10 -11.78 -2.83 13.05
C LEU A 10 -11.21 -2.94 11.63
N VAL A 11 -10.56 -1.90 11.13
CA VAL A 11 -9.95 -1.89 9.79
C VAL A 11 -8.77 -2.86 9.72
N VAL A 12 -7.92 -2.92 10.76
CA VAL A 12 -6.80 -3.88 10.81
C VAL A 12 -7.31 -5.32 10.88
N VAL A 13 -8.30 -5.57 11.73
CA VAL A 13 -8.89 -6.91 11.92
C VAL A 13 -9.58 -7.38 10.64
N SER A 14 -10.32 -6.50 9.95
CA SER A 14 -11.00 -6.87 8.71
C SER A 14 -10.03 -7.22 7.58
N SER A 15 -8.96 -6.44 7.42
CA SER A 15 -7.88 -6.74 6.46
C SER A 15 -7.24 -8.11 6.74
N TYR A 16 -6.96 -8.42 8.01
CA TYR A 16 -6.41 -9.72 8.40
C TYR A 16 -7.34 -10.89 7.99
N PHE A 17 -8.62 -10.81 8.30
CA PHE A 17 -9.57 -11.86 7.94
C PHE A 17 -9.74 -12.03 6.42
N ILE A 18 -9.72 -10.92 5.67
CA ILE A 18 -9.79 -10.96 4.20
C ILE A 18 -8.55 -11.66 3.64
N VAL A 19 -7.35 -11.26 4.08
CA VAL A 19 -6.09 -11.85 3.62
C VAL A 19 -6.02 -13.32 3.96
N ASP A 20 -6.36 -13.72 5.19
CA ASP A 20 -6.30 -15.11 5.63
C ASP A 20 -7.29 -16.00 4.84
N SER A 21 -8.54 -15.56 4.74
CA SER A 21 -9.57 -16.30 4.01
C SER A 21 -9.23 -16.44 2.52
N ALA A 22 -8.84 -15.34 1.87
CA ALA A 22 -8.45 -15.37 0.46
C ALA A 22 -7.19 -16.22 0.22
N SER A 23 -6.23 -16.17 1.14
CA SER A 23 -5.01 -16.99 1.07
C SER A 23 -5.32 -18.47 1.22
N ASN A 24 -6.27 -18.85 2.07
CA ASN A 24 -6.67 -20.24 2.25
C ASN A 24 -7.41 -20.77 1.01
N ILE A 25 -8.33 -20.00 0.44
CA ILE A 25 -8.98 -20.34 -0.83
C ILE A 25 -7.95 -20.54 -1.95
N ALA A 26 -6.96 -19.63 -2.07
CA ALA A 26 -5.94 -19.74 -3.10
C ALA A 26 -5.03 -20.97 -2.90
N LYS A 27 -4.71 -21.33 -1.65
CA LYS A 27 -3.98 -22.58 -1.35
C LYS A 27 -4.78 -23.81 -1.78
N ASP A 28 -6.08 -23.84 -1.49
CA ASP A 28 -6.96 -24.96 -1.84
C ASP A 28 -7.11 -25.11 -3.37
N LEU A 29 -6.99 -24.01 -4.11
CA LEU A 29 -6.94 -23.98 -5.58
C LEU A 29 -5.55 -24.34 -6.15
N GLY A 30 -4.57 -24.67 -5.32
CA GLY A 30 -3.23 -25.05 -5.76
C GLY A 30 -2.34 -23.88 -6.20
N VAL A 31 -2.69 -22.64 -5.86
CA VAL A 31 -1.88 -21.46 -6.22
C VAL A 31 -0.57 -21.49 -5.42
N PRO A 32 0.60 -21.28 -6.06
CA PRO A 32 1.88 -21.26 -5.37
C PRO A 32 1.92 -20.19 -4.28
N LYS A 33 2.48 -20.52 -3.10
CA LYS A 33 2.61 -19.59 -1.96
C LYS A 33 3.27 -18.27 -2.32
N VAL A 34 4.23 -18.30 -3.24
CA VAL A 34 4.92 -17.10 -3.74
C VAL A 34 3.96 -16.15 -4.45
N VAL A 35 3.03 -16.67 -5.27
CA VAL A 35 2.02 -15.88 -5.97
C VAL A 35 1.01 -15.31 -4.99
N ILE A 36 0.57 -16.11 -4.00
CA ILE A 36 -0.33 -15.65 -2.92
C ILE A 36 0.29 -14.48 -2.15
N GLY A 37 1.57 -14.60 -1.77
CA GLY A 37 2.30 -13.55 -1.08
C GLY A 37 2.45 -12.29 -1.94
N ALA A 38 2.80 -12.45 -3.21
CA ALA A 38 3.00 -11.34 -4.14
C ALA A 38 1.70 -10.61 -4.53
N THR A 39 0.54 -11.25 -4.36
CA THR A 39 -0.75 -10.69 -4.83
C THR A 39 -1.73 -10.47 -3.68
N ILE A 40 -2.31 -11.55 -3.14
CA ILE A 40 -3.37 -11.50 -2.12
C ILE A 40 -2.89 -10.81 -0.86
N VAL A 41 -1.71 -11.18 -0.37
CA VAL A 41 -1.16 -10.58 0.86
C VAL A 41 -0.82 -9.11 0.61
N ALA A 42 -0.09 -8.82 -0.47
CA ALA A 42 0.30 -7.46 -0.82
C ALA A 42 -0.91 -6.53 -1.00
N PHE A 43 -1.95 -6.99 -1.70
CA PHE A 43 -3.17 -6.21 -1.92
C PHE A 43 -3.97 -6.06 -0.62
N GLY A 44 -4.10 -7.13 0.15
CA GLY A 44 -4.92 -7.11 1.34
C GLY A 44 -4.33 -6.29 2.49
N THR A 45 -3.01 -6.17 2.59
CA THR A 45 -2.36 -5.24 3.54
C THR A 45 -2.62 -3.78 3.21
N SER A 46 -2.89 -3.46 1.94
CA SER A 46 -3.18 -2.08 1.49
C SER A 46 -4.67 -1.75 1.37
N LEU A 47 -5.55 -2.71 1.60
CA LEU A 47 -6.99 -2.47 1.70
C LEU A 47 -7.37 -1.42 2.76
N PRO A 48 -6.83 -1.49 4.01
CA PRO A 48 -7.01 -0.44 5.01
C PRO A 48 -6.73 0.96 4.46
N GLU A 49 -5.56 1.12 3.83
CA GLU A 49 -5.04 2.39 3.36
C GLU A 49 -5.86 2.92 2.19
N LEU A 50 -6.32 2.04 1.31
CA LEU A 50 -7.24 2.36 0.24
C LEU A 50 -8.57 2.89 0.80
N MET A 51 -9.16 2.18 1.77
CA MET A 51 -10.45 2.55 2.33
C MET A 51 -10.39 3.86 3.14
N THR A 52 -9.32 4.07 3.90
CA THR A 52 -9.10 5.34 4.62
C THR A 52 -8.87 6.50 3.65
N SER A 53 -8.10 6.29 2.59
CA SER A 53 -7.84 7.29 1.55
C SER A 53 -9.11 7.66 0.77
N ILE A 54 -9.93 6.68 0.36
CA ILE A 54 -11.22 6.94 -0.30
C ILE A 54 -12.14 7.74 0.64
N SER A 55 -12.26 7.29 1.90
CA SER A 55 -13.13 7.96 2.88
C SER A 55 -12.69 9.39 3.20
N ALA A 56 -11.38 9.64 3.26
CA ALA A 56 -10.81 10.97 3.51
C ALA A 56 -11.02 11.89 2.31
N THR A 57 -10.73 11.42 1.10
CA THR A 57 -10.92 12.18 -0.14
C THR A 57 -12.40 12.54 -0.38
N GLN A 58 -13.34 11.62 -0.12
CA GLN A 58 -14.78 11.90 -0.21
C GLN A 58 -15.25 13.00 0.75
N LYS A 59 -14.54 13.19 1.87
CA LYS A 59 -14.82 14.25 2.84
C LYS A 59 -14.06 15.56 2.54
N GLY A 60 -13.35 15.63 1.41
CA GLY A 60 -12.54 16.79 1.02
C GLY A 60 -11.20 16.90 1.76
N HIS A 61 -10.77 15.87 2.48
CA HIS A 61 -9.50 15.87 3.22
C HIS A 61 -8.36 15.30 2.37
N ILE A 62 -8.01 15.98 1.28
CA ILE A 62 -6.99 15.52 0.33
C ILE A 62 -5.61 15.45 0.99
N ASP A 63 -5.26 16.43 1.83
CA ASP A 63 -3.98 16.45 2.55
C ASP A 63 -3.78 15.23 3.46
N LEU A 64 -4.87 14.75 4.07
CA LEU A 64 -4.86 13.54 4.89
C LEU A 64 -4.61 12.29 4.04
N THR A 65 -5.24 12.21 2.86
CA THR A 65 -5.02 11.12 1.91
C THR A 65 -3.56 11.08 1.44
N LEU A 66 -2.99 12.23 1.08
CA LEU A 66 -1.60 12.32 0.64
C LEU A 66 -0.63 11.98 1.77
N GLY A 67 -0.88 12.51 2.96
CA GLY A 67 -0.10 12.18 4.16
C GLY A 67 -0.14 10.69 4.49
N ASN A 68 -1.30 10.03 4.33
CA ASN A 68 -1.45 8.59 4.52
C ASN A 68 -0.63 7.79 3.49
N ILE A 69 -0.74 8.11 2.19
CA ILE A 69 -0.02 7.37 1.13
C ILE A 69 1.50 7.52 1.28
N VAL A 70 2.00 8.77 1.38
CA VAL A 70 3.44 9.03 1.49
C VAL A 70 3.99 8.53 2.83
N GLY A 71 3.24 8.71 3.92
CA GLY A 71 3.60 8.24 5.25
C GLY A 71 3.71 6.72 5.32
N SER A 72 2.74 5.97 4.77
CA SER A 72 2.77 4.51 4.72
C SER A 72 4.00 3.99 3.98
N CYS A 73 4.35 4.57 2.82
CA CYS A 73 5.58 4.20 2.11
C CYS A 73 6.84 4.40 2.96
N PHE A 74 6.91 5.54 3.66
CA PHE A 74 8.05 5.84 4.53
C PHE A 74 8.15 4.86 5.71
N VAL A 75 7.03 4.57 6.37
CA VAL A 75 6.97 3.63 7.50
C VAL A 75 7.29 2.21 7.05
N ASN A 76 6.82 1.79 5.88
CA ASN A 76 7.09 0.45 5.34
C ASN A 76 8.59 0.24 5.08
N ILE A 77 9.27 1.25 4.52
CA ILE A 77 10.70 1.15 4.21
C ILE A 77 11.56 1.31 5.46
N THR A 78 11.23 2.25 6.36
CA THR A 78 12.08 2.56 7.51
C THR A 78 11.83 1.63 8.70
N CYS A 79 10.56 1.45 9.07
CA CYS A 79 10.16 0.71 10.27
C CYS A 79 9.97 -0.77 9.95
N ILE A 80 9.08 -1.13 9.01
CA ILE A 80 8.75 -2.54 8.76
C ILE A 80 9.95 -3.29 8.19
N LEU A 81 10.56 -2.81 7.11
CA LEU A 81 11.73 -3.43 6.52
C LEU A 81 12.94 -3.38 7.48
N GLY A 82 13.12 -2.27 8.21
CA GLY A 82 14.18 -2.14 9.22
C GLY A 82 14.07 -3.21 10.30
N VAL A 83 12.89 -3.38 10.90
CA VAL A 83 12.62 -4.41 11.91
C VAL A 83 12.76 -5.82 11.32
N ALA A 84 12.29 -6.05 10.09
CA ALA A 84 12.41 -7.34 9.42
C ALA A 84 13.88 -7.74 9.15
N LEU A 85 14.78 -6.77 9.00
CA LEU A 85 16.21 -7.01 8.77
C LEU A 85 17.01 -7.24 10.06
N VAL A 86 16.48 -6.89 11.24
CA VAL A 86 17.19 -7.11 12.52
C VAL A 86 17.52 -8.60 12.76
N PRO A 87 16.58 -9.56 12.61
CA PRO A 87 16.85 -10.97 12.87
C PRO A 87 17.39 -11.75 11.65
N THR A 88 17.30 -11.21 10.44
CA THR A 88 17.53 -11.97 9.19
C THR A 88 18.32 -11.19 8.14
N ARG A 89 19.18 -11.90 7.40
CA ARG A 89 19.89 -11.36 6.24
C ARG A 89 19.11 -11.68 4.97
N LEU A 90 18.75 -10.65 4.21
CA LEU A 90 18.09 -10.77 2.92
C LEU A 90 19.13 -10.75 1.78
N SER A 91 19.10 -11.76 0.91
CA SER A 91 19.82 -11.71 -0.37
C SER A 91 18.97 -10.97 -1.40
N VAL A 92 19.40 -9.79 -1.82
CA VAL A 92 18.66 -8.95 -2.77
C VAL A 92 19.25 -9.11 -4.17
N ASN A 93 18.38 -9.37 -5.16
CA ASN A 93 18.75 -9.26 -6.56
C ASN A 93 18.79 -7.77 -6.93
N MET A 94 20.01 -7.22 -7.07
CA MET A 94 20.20 -5.79 -7.30
C MET A 94 19.59 -5.30 -8.61
N ALA A 95 19.53 -6.14 -9.65
CA ALA A 95 18.91 -5.77 -10.93
C ALA A 95 17.39 -5.63 -10.80
N ALA A 96 16.74 -6.60 -10.15
CA ALA A 96 15.30 -6.53 -9.88
C ALA A 96 14.96 -5.35 -8.95
N PHE A 97 15.79 -5.12 -7.94
CA PHE A 97 15.62 -4.01 -7.00
C PHE A 97 15.78 -2.65 -7.67
N SER A 98 16.79 -2.47 -8.53
CA SER A 98 17.01 -1.24 -9.28
C SER A 98 15.82 -0.88 -10.17
N ASN A 99 15.18 -1.87 -10.81
CA ASN A 99 13.98 -1.65 -11.61
C ASN A 99 12.81 -1.16 -10.75
N LEU A 100 12.58 -1.77 -9.58
CA LEU A 100 11.52 -1.35 -8.65
C LEU A 100 11.76 0.07 -8.11
N VAL A 101 12.99 0.40 -7.75
CA VAL A 101 13.36 1.75 -7.29
C VAL A 101 13.16 2.79 -8.41
N THR A 102 13.54 2.47 -9.64
CA THR A 102 13.38 3.36 -10.79
C THR A 102 11.89 3.61 -11.07
N PHE A 103 11.09 2.55 -11.07
CA PHE A 103 9.63 2.66 -11.22
C PHE A 103 9.01 3.52 -10.09
N SER A 104 9.38 3.25 -8.84
CA SER A 104 8.93 4.03 -7.69
C SER A 104 9.31 5.52 -7.80
N LEU A 105 10.51 5.84 -8.28
CA LEU A 105 10.94 7.23 -8.50
C LEU A 105 10.10 7.92 -9.58
N ILE A 106 9.82 7.24 -10.71
CA ILE A 106 8.98 7.78 -11.78
C ILE A 106 7.57 8.09 -11.26
N VAL A 107 6.96 7.14 -10.54
CA VAL A 107 5.62 7.32 -9.96
C VAL A 107 5.59 8.50 -8.98
N ASN A 108 6.58 8.62 -8.10
CA ASN A 108 6.64 9.72 -7.12
C ASN A 108 6.88 11.08 -7.79
N LEU A 109 7.70 11.15 -8.84
CA LEU A 109 7.90 12.38 -9.63
C LEU A 109 6.61 12.79 -10.35
N LEU A 110 5.90 11.83 -10.94
CA LEU A 110 4.61 12.09 -11.60
C LEU A 110 3.56 12.58 -10.60
N LEU A 111 3.49 11.96 -9.41
CA LEU A 111 2.63 12.41 -8.32
C LEU A 111 2.95 13.84 -7.90
N TRP A 112 4.24 14.17 -7.73
CA TRP A 112 4.66 15.53 -7.39
C TRP A 112 4.26 16.55 -8.47
N TYR A 113 4.41 16.19 -9.75
CA TYR A 113 3.98 17.03 -10.87
C TYR A 113 2.47 17.31 -10.84
N PHE A 114 1.64 16.29 -10.60
CA PHE A 114 0.19 16.47 -10.46
C PHE A 114 -0.18 17.33 -9.25
N LEU A 115 0.50 17.16 -8.11
CA LEU A 115 0.26 17.97 -6.92
C LEU A 115 0.67 19.43 -7.09
N SER A 116 1.74 19.68 -7.86
CA SER A 116 2.21 21.04 -8.16
C SER A 116 1.23 21.84 -9.02
N SER A 117 0.29 21.16 -9.69
CA SER A 117 -0.77 21.80 -10.47
C SER A 117 -1.99 22.22 -9.62
N GLU A 118 -1.94 22.03 -8.29
CA GLU A 118 -2.99 22.32 -7.29
C GLU A 118 -4.37 21.69 -7.56
N ARG A 119 -4.51 20.92 -8.63
CA ARG A 119 -5.75 20.29 -9.09
C ARG A 119 -5.45 18.85 -9.47
N VAL A 120 -5.72 17.94 -8.53
CA VAL A 120 -5.72 16.50 -8.80
C VAL A 120 -7.17 16.06 -8.98
N GLY A 121 -7.50 15.56 -10.17
CA GLY A 121 -8.82 15.08 -10.53
C GLY A 121 -8.83 13.58 -10.85
N TRP A 122 -9.97 13.15 -11.41
CA TRP A 122 -10.16 11.75 -11.80
C TRP A 122 -9.23 11.32 -12.94
N ARG A 123 -8.78 12.26 -13.78
CA ARG A 123 -7.91 11.96 -14.93
C ARG A 123 -6.52 11.56 -14.48
N GLU A 124 -5.95 12.30 -13.54
CA GLU A 124 -4.66 12.02 -12.91
C GLU A 124 -4.72 10.69 -12.15
N GLY A 125 -5.83 10.44 -11.44
CA GLY A 125 -6.08 9.15 -10.78
C GLY A 125 -6.13 7.97 -11.75
N VAL A 126 -6.78 8.13 -12.91
CA VAL A 126 -6.80 7.09 -13.96
C VAL A 126 -5.40 6.88 -14.54
N MET A 127 -4.64 7.95 -14.81
CA MET A 127 -3.24 7.80 -15.28
C MET A 127 -2.38 7.00 -14.30
N LEU A 128 -2.51 7.26 -13.00
CA LEU A 128 -1.77 6.52 -11.96
C LEU A 128 -2.19 5.05 -11.86
N LEU A 129 -3.43 4.68 -12.19
CA LEU A 129 -3.89 3.29 -12.18
C LEU A 129 -3.35 2.45 -13.36
N PHE A 130 -2.99 3.10 -14.47
CA PHE A 130 -2.53 2.43 -15.69
C PHE A 130 -1.01 2.51 -15.93
N LEU A 131 -0.28 3.17 -15.02
CA LEU A 131 1.19 3.25 -15.04
C LEU A 131 1.82 2.00 -14.43
#